data_AF-A0A0A0P8Q0-F1
#
_entry.id   AF-A0A0A0P8Q0-F1
#
_cell.length_a   1.000
_cell.length_b   1.000
_cell.length_c   1.000
_cell.angle_alpha   90.00
_cell.angle_beta   90.00
_cell.angle_gamma   90.00
#
_symmetry.space_group_name_H-M   'P 1'
#
loop_
_entity.id
_entity.type
_entity.pdbx_description
1 polymer ?
#
loop_
_entity_poly.entity_id
_entity_poly.type
_entity_poly.pdbx_seq_one_letter_code
_entity_poly.pdbx_strand_id
1 'polypeptide(L)'
;IELARPVFHAGFMIKVKKILECICFSCGKLKVDLNDPAVANIVRRIKPQHRLKAIWALASKKRICETNLPSEEDGGEGDATNEDEYNREQRQPKYLGHGGCGHEQPVWRKEALKLTAITKPSADKDEDKSAEPEKRVVSPGEIHNVLKKISAEDLHIMGLNADYARPDWMILTVLPVPPAAVRPSVSVDGGAIRSEDDLTYKLASILKTSATVLRLENEGVPPSVIEEHFNLLQF
;
A
#
# COMPACT_ATOMS: atom_id res chain seq x y z
N ILE A 1 -13.47 -2.10 -18.55
CA ILE A 1 -12.37 -2.89 -19.15
C ILE A 1 -11.70 -3.63 -18.01
N GLU A 2 -11.75 -4.96 -18.04
CA GLU A 2 -10.93 -5.79 -17.14
C GLU A 2 -9.49 -5.76 -17.65
N LEU A 3 -8.57 -5.38 -16.78
CA LEU A 3 -7.15 -5.28 -17.14
C LEU A 3 -6.49 -6.64 -16.93
N ALA A 4 -5.54 -7.00 -17.81
CA ALA A 4 -4.80 -8.26 -17.71
C ALA A 4 -4.02 -8.36 -16.40
N ARG A 5 -3.48 -7.23 -15.93
CA ARG A 5 -2.81 -7.09 -14.64
C ARG A 5 -3.26 -5.81 -13.94
N PRO A 6 -3.23 -5.75 -12.59
CA PRO A 6 -3.47 -4.51 -11.87
C PRO A 6 -2.46 -3.43 -12.25
N VAL A 7 -2.92 -2.18 -12.39
CA VAL A 7 -2.09 -1.01 -12.71
C VAL A 7 -2.23 0.08 -11.64
N PHE A 8 -1.18 0.86 -11.42
CA PHE A 8 -1.26 2.03 -10.54
C PHE A 8 -2.15 3.11 -11.16
N HIS A 9 -3.05 3.68 -10.36
CA HIS A 9 -3.68 4.94 -10.71
C HIS A 9 -2.66 6.08 -10.52
N ALA A 10 -2.31 6.79 -11.60
CA ALA A 10 -1.28 7.83 -11.58
C ALA A 10 -1.50 8.90 -10.49
N GLY A 11 -2.76 9.32 -10.29
CA GLY A 11 -3.13 10.30 -9.26
C GLY A 11 -2.95 9.85 -7.80
N PHE A 12 -2.85 8.54 -7.53
CA PHE A 12 -2.77 8.01 -6.16
C PHE A 12 -1.42 7.42 -5.79
N MET A 13 -0.45 7.35 -6.71
CA MET A 13 0.85 6.72 -6.45
C MET A 13 1.58 7.28 -5.21
N ILE A 14 1.53 8.61 -5.01
CA ILE A 14 2.15 9.23 -3.83
C ILE A 14 1.44 8.79 -2.55
N LYS A 15 0.11 8.64 -2.60
CA LYS A 15 -0.71 8.22 -1.46
C LYS A 15 -0.48 6.74 -1.14
N VAL A 16 -0.46 5.88 -2.16
CA VAL A 16 -0.11 4.46 -2.06
C VAL A 16 1.27 4.30 -1.42
N LYS A 17 2.29 5.02 -1.90
CA LYS A 17 3.63 5.00 -1.31
C LYS A 17 3.62 5.37 0.18
N LYS A 18 2.91 6.43 0.56
CA LYS A 18 2.80 6.83 1.97
C LYS A 18 2.11 5.76 2.83
N ILE A 19 1.06 5.12 2.31
CA ILE A 19 0.37 4.04 3.02
C ILE A 19 1.29 2.84 3.19
N LEU A 20 2.03 2.43 2.15
CA LEU A 20 3.05 1.38 2.21
C LEU A 20 4.16 1.69 3.22
N GLU A 21 4.51 2.96 3.41
CA GLU A 21 5.47 3.39 4.43
C GLU A 21 4.87 3.39 5.86
N CYS A 22 3.54 3.32 6.01
CA CYS A 22 2.87 3.25 7.30
C CYS A 22 2.65 1.81 7.79
N ILE A 23 2.40 0.88 6.86
CA ILE A 23 2.08 -0.51 7.17
C ILE A 23 3.28 -1.44 7.05
N CYS A 24 3.14 -2.67 7.54
CA CYS A 24 4.05 -3.77 7.28
C CYS A 24 3.79 -4.36 5.89
N PHE A 25 4.83 -4.50 5.06
CA PHE A 25 4.70 -5.09 3.72
C PHE A 25 4.33 -6.58 3.74
N SER A 26 4.68 -7.32 4.80
CA SER A 26 4.38 -8.75 4.93
C SER A 26 2.96 -9.02 5.45
N CYS A 27 2.60 -8.45 6.61
CA CYS A 27 1.32 -8.72 7.27
C CYS A 27 0.23 -7.68 7.04
N GLY A 28 0.56 -6.48 6.52
CA GLY A 28 -0.41 -5.40 6.26
C GLY A 28 -0.82 -4.58 7.49
N LYS A 29 -0.31 -4.89 8.68
CA LYS A 29 -0.63 -4.18 9.92
C LYS A 29 0.02 -2.81 9.97
N LEU A 30 -0.65 -1.82 10.56
CA LEU A 30 -0.08 -0.50 10.83
C LEU A 30 1.08 -0.60 11.82
N LYS A 31 2.23 0.02 11.49
CA LYS A 31 3.44 -0.07 12.33
C LYS A 31 3.38 0.75 13.62
N VAL A 32 2.35 1.57 13.76
CA VAL A 32 2.08 2.42 14.92
C VAL A 32 0.71 2.09 15.46
N ASP A 33 0.54 2.23 16.77
CA ASP A 33 -0.66 1.79 17.49
C ASP A 33 -1.16 2.91 18.42
N LEU A 34 -2.40 2.80 18.89
CA LEU A 34 -3.02 3.72 19.85
C LEU A 34 -2.34 3.72 21.23
N ASN A 35 -1.54 2.70 21.54
CA ASN A 35 -0.70 2.67 22.73
C ASN A 35 0.35 3.80 22.75
N ASP A 36 0.74 4.33 21.57
CA ASP A 36 1.58 5.52 21.49
C ASP A 36 0.72 6.78 21.75
N PRO A 37 1.00 7.56 22.81
CA PRO A 37 0.23 8.76 23.13
C PRO A 37 0.25 9.80 22.01
N ALA A 38 1.29 9.84 21.17
CA ALA A 38 1.32 10.72 20.00
C ALA A 38 0.28 10.29 18.95
N VAL A 39 0.14 8.99 18.72
CA VAL A 39 -0.86 8.43 17.79
C VAL A 39 -2.27 8.65 18.33
N ALA A 40 -2.52 8.37 19.61
CA ALA A 40 -3.82 8.61 20.23
C ALA A 40 -4.23 10.09 20.14
N ASN A 41 -3.30 11.01 20.38
CA ASN A 41 -3.54 12.45 20.22
C ASN A 41 -3.85 12.84 18.77
N ILE A 42 -3.15 12.26 17.79
CA ILE A 42 -3.41 12.48 16.35
C ILE A 42 -4.84 12.03 16.02
N VAL A 43 -5.23 10.82 16.42
CA VAL A 43 -6.56 10.27 16.12
C VAL A 43 -7.67 11.11 16.76
N ARG A 44 -7.48 11.58 17.99
CA ARG A 44 -8.45 12.38 18.73
C ARG A 44 -8.59 13.81 18.21
N ARG A 45 -7.49 14.47 17.82
CA ARG A 45 -7.47 15.91 17.53
C ARG A 45 -7.44 16.26 16.05
N ILE A 46 -6.94 15.36 15.18
CA ILE A 46 -6.74 15.64 13.76
C ILE A 46 -7.88 15.08 12.92
N LYS A 47 -8.46 15.92 12.05
CA LYS A 47 -9.51 15.51 11.11
C LYS A 47 -9.02 14.38 10.17
N PRO A 48 -9.88 13.39 9.82
CA PRO A 48 -9.50 12.21 9.02
C PRO A 48 -8.63 12.53 7.79
N GLN A 49 -9.04 13.53 7.00
CA GLN A 49 -8.36 13.96 5.77
C GLN A 49 -6.89 14.37 5.94
N HIS A 50 -6.46 14.72 7.17
CA HIS A 50 -5.09 15.14 7.48
C HIS A 50 -4.32 14.10 8.30
N ARG A 51 -4.98 13.05 8.83
CA ARG A 51 -4.33 12.06 9.71
C ARG A 51 -3.23 11.28 9.02
N LEU A 52 -3.43 10.86 7.76
CA LEU A 52 -2.42 10.08 7.04
C LEU A 52 -1.06 10.79 7.02
N LYS A 53 -1.01 12.11 6.86
CA LYS A 53 0.24 12.87 6.89
C LYS A 53 0.93 12.82 8.26
N ALA A 54 0.15 12.92 9.34
CA ALA A 54 0.65 12.91 10.71
C ALA A 54 1.10 11.49 11.13
N ILE A 55 0.28 10.47 10.87
CA ILE A 55 0.62 9.07 11.10
C ILE A 55 1.85 8.65 10.31
N TRP A 56 1.93 9.03 9.04
CA TRP A 56 3.09 8.75 8.19
C TRP A 56 4.40 9.32 8.74
N ALA A 57 4.38 10.50 9.36
CA ALA A 57 5.57 11.12 9.95
C ALA A 57 6.16 10.29 11.12
N LEU A 58 5.33 9.48 11.79
CA LEU A 58 5.74 8.55 12.83
C LEU A 58 6.10 7.18 12.23
N ALA A 59 5.18 6.60 11.44
CA ALA A 59 5.29 5.23 10.95
C ALA A 59 6.40 5.01 9.92
N SER A 60 6.71 6.03 9.09
CA SER A 60 7.78 5.93 8.07
C SER A 60 9.19 5.77 8.66
N LYS A 61 9.38 6.14 9.94
CA LYS A 61 10.64 6.00 10.66
C LYS A 61 10.83 4.56 11.19
N LYS A 62 9.74 3.82 11.43
CA LYS A 62 9.79 2.44 11.89
C LYS A 62 10.17 1.49 10.75
N ARG A 63 11.28 0.77 10.94
CA ARG A 63 11.85 -0.18 9.98
C ARG A 63 11.66 -1.65 10.36
N ILE A 64 11.03 -1.93 11.49
CA ILE A 64 10.78 -3.27 11.99
C ILE A 64 9.30 -3.36 12.37
N CYS A 65 8.66 -4.48 12.03
CA CYS A 65 7.29 -4.77 12.44
C CYS A 65 7.27 -5.41 13.84
N GLU A 66 7.38 -4.59 14.89
CA GLU A 66 7.42 -5.01 16.30
C GLU A 66 6.32 -6.03 16.67
N THR A 67 6.74 -7.17 17.23
CA THR A 67 5.84 -8.17 17.82
C THR A 67 5.29 -7.68 19.17
N ASN A 68 4.22 -8.30 19.67
CA ASN A 68 3.77 -8.06 21.03
C ASN A 68 4.78 -8.64 22.02
N LEU A 69 5.39 -7.78 22.82
CA LEU A 69 6.19 -8.13 23.98
C LEU A 69 5.41 -7.73 25.23
N PRO A 70 5.36 -8.54 26.29
CA PRO A 70 4.82 -8.09 27.57
C PRO A 70 5.58 -6.85 28.03
N SER A 71 4.91 -5.78 28.48
CA SER A 71 5.61 -4.64 29.06
C SER A 71 6.29 -5.04 30.36
N GLU A 72 7.55 -4.66 30.55
CA GLU A 72 8.34 -4.95 31.76
C GLU A 72 7.78 -4.32 33.05
N GLU A 73 6.75 -3.44 32.95
CA GLU A 73 5.98 -2.95 34.10
C GLU A 73 5.24 -4.08 34.84
N ASP A 74 5.16 -5.29 34.27
CA ASP A 74 4.63 -6.46 34.96
C ASP A 74 5.64 -7.20 35.88
N GLY A 75 6.86 -6.67 36.05
CA GLY A 75 7.91 -7.25 36.91
C GLY A 75 8.11 -6.63 38.30
N GLY A 76 7.17 -5.80 38.79
CA GLY A 76 7.30 -5.13 40.09
C GLY A 76 7.20 -6.08 41.30
N GLU A 77 8.11 -5.92 42.26
CA GLU A 77 8.14 -6.59 43.56
C GLU A 77 6.76 -6.53 44.24
N GLY A 78 6.27 -7.67 44.73
CA GLY A 78 4.93 -7.80 45.31
C GLY A 78 4.73 -6.88 46.50
N ASP A 79 3.70 -6.04 46.43
CA ASP A 79 3.17 -5.27 47.56
C ASP A 79 2.47 -6.21 48.55
N ALA A 80 2.77 -6.05 49.85
CA ALA A 80 2.18 -6.81 50.94
C ALA A 80 0.66 -6.63 51.10
N THR A 81 0.07 -5.61 50.47
CA THR A 81 -1.38 -5.34 50.56
C THR A 81 -2.24 -6.00 49.47
N ASN A 82 -1.62 -6.64 48.47
CA ASN A 82 -2.31 -7.23 47.31
C ASN A 82 -3.18 -6.24 46.49
N GLU A 83 -3.07 -4.93 46.73
CA GLU A 83 -3.82 -3.89 45.99
C GLU A 83 -3.33 -3.75 44.55
N ASP A 84 -2.03 -3.96 44.31
CA ASP A 84 -1.47 -3.98 42.97
C ASP A 84 -1.96 -5.18 42.16
N GLU A 85 -2.19 -6.34 42.78
CA GLU A 85 -2.68 -7.56 42.12
C GLU A 85 -4.14 -7.41 41.66
N TYR A 86 -5.01 -6.85 42.51
CA TYR A 86 -6.41 -6.52 42.16
C TYR A 86 -6.51 -5.45 41.05
N ASN A 87 -5.63 -4.45 41.07
CA ASN A 87 -5.55 -3.46 39.98
C ASN A 87 -4.97 -4.05 38.69
N ARG A 88 -4.10 -5.06 38.77
CA ARG A 88 -3.54 -5.78 37.62
C ARG A 88 -4.58 -6.64 36.92
N GLU A 89 -5.43 -7.32 37.67
CA GLU A 89 -6.52 -8.14 37.11
C GLU A 89 -7.58 -7.31 36.37
N GLN A 90 -7.77 -6.04 36.75
CA GLN A 90 -8.66 -5.12 36.04
C GLN A 90 -8.00 -4.36 34.88
N ARG A 91 -6.66 -4.28 34.83
CA ARG A 91 -5.93 -3.59 33.76
C ARG A 91 -5.68 -4.57 32.62
N GLN A 92 -6.05 -4.18 31.39
CA GLN A 92 -5.59 -4.91 30.22
C GLN A 92 -4.05 -4.89 30.19
N PRO A 93 -3.39 -6.05 29.95
CA PRO A 93 -1.94 -6.10 29.85
C PRO A 93 -1.47 -5.11 28.79
N LYS A 94 -0.58 -4.19 29.17
CA LYS A 94 0.07 -3.30 28.21
C LYS A 94 1.09 -4.13 27.45
N TYR A 95 0.86 -4.35 26.17
CA TYR A 95 1.87 -4.96 25.31
C TYR A 95 2.74 -3.86 24.70
N LEU A 96 4.07 -4.04 24.76
CA LEU A 96 5.01 -3.29 23.96
C LEU A 96 4.91 -3.79 22.51
N GLY A 97 4.89 -2.86 21.56
CA GLY A 97 4.73 -3.16 20.14
C GLY A 97 3.29 -3.09 19.66
N HIS A 98 3.12 -3.20 18.35
CA HIS A 98 1.81 -3.09 17.68
C HIS A 98 1.28 -4.46 17.26
N GLY A 99 1.80 -5.57 17.81
CA GLY A 99 1.40 -6.94 17.47
C GLY A 99 1.65 -7.34 16.02
N GLY A 100 2.84 -7.00 15.51
CA GLY A 100 3.35 -7.29 14.19
C GLY A 100 4.03 -8.66 14.04
N CYS A 101 4.76 -8.86 12.94
CA CYS A 101 5.36 -10.15 12.55
C CYS A 101 6.90 -10.20 12.57
N GLY A 102 7.57 -9.19 13.14
CA GLY A 102 9.03 -9.12 13.27
C GLY A 102 9.80 -8.75 12.00
N HIS A 103 9.19 -8.74 10.82
CA HIS A 103 9.89 -8.50 9.57
C HIS A 103 10.43 -7.06 9.43
N GLU A 104 11.61 -6.94 8.84
CA GLU A 104 12.17 -5.66 8.40
C GLU A 104 11.35 -5.04 7.26
N GLN A 105 11.34 -3.71 7.22
CA GLN A 105 10.49 -2.93 6.32
C GLN A 105 11.33 -2.13 5.34
N PRO A 106 11.09 -2.26 4.03
CA PRO A 106 11.90 -1.62 3.02
C PRO A 106 11.75 -0.10 3.04
N VAL A 107 12.72 0.57 2.44
CA VAL A 107 12.61 1.99 2.07
C VAL A 107 11.97 2.07 0.69
N TRP A 108 10.80 2.69 0.61
CA TRP A 108 10.08 2.85 -0.66
C TRP A 108 10.61 4.05 -1.45
N ARG A 109 10.91 3.83 -2.72
CA ARG A 109 11.20 4.87 -3.72
C ARG A 109 10.18 4.82 -4.85
N LYS A 110 9.83 6.00 -5.36
CA LYS A 110 8.97 6.15 -6.54
C LYS A 110 9.85 6.67 -7.67
N GLU A 111 9.91 5.93 -8.76
CA GLU A 111 10.63 6.29 -9.97
C GLU A 111 9.61 6.23 -11.12
N ALA A 112 9.23 7.40 -11.64
CA ALA A 112 8.13 7.54 -12.61
C ALA A 112 6.84 6.82 -12.15
N LEU A 113 6.43 5.77 -12.87
CA LEU A 113 5.24 4.94 -12.61
C LEU A 113 5.57 3.60 -11.92
N LYS A 114 6.77 3.47 -11.33
CA LYS A 114 7.23 2.27 -10.60
C LYS A 114 7.46 2.59 -9.12
N LEU A 115 7.24 1.59 -8.27
CA LEU A 115 7.59 1.61 -6.85
C LEU A 115 8.65 0.56 -6.58
N THR A 116 9.76 0.99 -5.98
CA THR A 116 10.92 0.16 -5.67
C THR A 116 11.05 0.04 -4.16
N ALA A 117 11.09 -1.20 -3.67
CA ALA A 117 11.44 -1.53 -2.29
C ALA A 117 12.96 -1.69 -2.19
N ILE A 118 13.57 -0.94 -1.29
CA ILE A 118 15.01 -1.02 -1.00
C ILE A 118 15.19 -1.63 0.39
N THR A 119 15.76 -2.82 0.44
CA THR A 119 16.03 -3.54 1.69
C THR A 119 17.53 -3.47 1.98
N LYS A 120 17.90 -3.21 3.23
CA LYS A 120 19.30 -3.29 3.64
C LYS A 120 19.62 -4.75 3.99
N PRO A 121 20.75 -5.30 3.56
CA PRO A 121 21.18 -6.61 4.03
C PRO A 121 21.39 -6.54 5.55
N SER A 122 20.86 -7.54 6.27
CA SER A 122 21.05 -7.66 7.72
C SER A 122 22.53 -7.94 8.01
N ALA A 123 23.09 -7.24 9.00
CA ALA A 123 24.51 -7.30 9.36
C ALA A 123 24.94 -8.64 10.01
N ASP A 124 24.00 -9.57 10.24
CA ASP A 124 24.26 -10.86 10.90
C ASP A 124 24.68 -12.00 9.95
N LYS A 125 24.87 -11.72 8.66
CA LYS A 125 25.44 -12.68 7.70
C LYS A 125 26.62 -12.04 6.96
N ASP A 126 27.80 -12.49 7.36
CA ASP A 126 29.13 -12.21 6.81
C ASP A 126 29.78 -10.89 7.20
N GLU A 127 31.05 -10.99 7.61
CA GLU A 127 31.97 -9.92 8.04
C GLU A 127 32.32 -8.91 6.92
N ASP A 128 31.58 -8.88 5.82
CA ASP A 128 31.76 -7.92 4.72
C ASP A 128 30.72 -6.78 4.81
N LYS A 129 31.15 -5.67 5.42
CA LYS A 129 30.40 -4.40 5.59
C LYS A 129 30.09 -3.65 4.27
N SER A 130 29.95 -4.35 3.14
CA SER A 130 29.82 -3.73 1.82
C SER A 130 28.77 -4.40 0.91
N ALA A 131 27.80 -5.12 1.46
CA ALA A 131 26.69 -5.62 0.65
C ALA A 131 25.80 -4.45 0.18
N GLU A 132 25.68 -4.26 -1.14
CA GLU A 132 24.82 -3.24 -1.73
C GLU A 132 23.35 -3.46 -1.33
N PRO A 133 22.57 -2.38 -1.10
CA PRO A 133 21.17 -2.52 -0.76
C PRO A 133 20.38 -3.18 -1.89
N GLU A 134 19.63 -4.22 -1.58
CA GLU A 134 18.79 -4.93 -2.54
C GLU A 134 17.65 -4.01 -2.99
N LYS A 135 17.57 -3.76 -4.30
CA LYS A 135 16.51 -2.96 -4.92
C LYS A 135 15.59 -3.89 -5.70
N ARG A 136 14.32 -3.95 -5.29
CA ARG A 136 13.29 -4.74 -5.98
C ARG A 136 12.16 -3.84 -6.43
N VAL A 137 11.85 -3.83 -7.72
CA VAL A 137 10.62 -3.23 -8.24
C VAL A 137 9.45 -4.11 -7.83
N VAL A 138 8.43 -3.53 -7.21
CA VAL A 138 7.25 -4.27 -6.72
C VAL A 138 6.08 -4.03 -7.65
N SER A 139 5.44 -5.11 -8.09
CA SER A 139 4.30 -5.04 -9.01
C SER A 139 3.07 -4.38 -8.34
N PRO A 140 2.18 -3.72 -9.11
CA PRO A 140 0.95 -3.17 -8.54
C PRO A 140 0.04 -4.26 -7.95
N GLY A 141 0.08 -5.48 -8.51
CA GLY A 141 -0.67 -6.63 -8.00
C GLY A 141 -0.23 -7.08 -6.62
N GLU A 142 1.08 -7.14 -6.36
CA GLU A 142 1.62 -7.41 -5.01
C GLU A 142 1.18 -6.34 -4.02
N ILE A 143 1.29 -5.07 -4.38
CA ILE A 143 0.87 -3.95 -3.53
C ILE A 143 -0.62 -4.00 -3.25
N HIS A 144 -1.45 -4.27 -4.26
CA HIS A 144 -2.89 -4.44 -4.10
C HIS A 144 -3.23 -5.53 -3.07
N ASN A 145 -2.54 -6.67 -3.11
CA ASN A 145 -2.73 -7.75 -2.14
C ASN A 145 -2.34 -7.34 -0.72
N VAL A 146 -1.28 -6.54 -0.56
CA VAL A 146 -0.88 -6.02 0.77
C VAL A 146 -1.90 -5.00 1.28
N LEU A 147 -2.36 -4.08 0.42
CA LEU A 147 -3.35 -3.06 0.79
C LEU A 147 -4.69 -3.67 1.23
N LYS A 148 -5.07 -4.84 0.67
CA LYS A 148 -6.26 -5.60 1.09
C LYS A 148 -6.18 -6.18 2.50
N LYS A 149 -4.97 -6.43 3.02
CA LYS A 149 -4.76 -7.01 4.35
C LYS A 149 -4.98 -6.00 5.49
N ILE A 150 -5.05 -4.70 5.17
CA ILE A 150 -5.18 -3.64 6.18
C ILE A 150 -6.56 -3.74 6.85
N SER A 151 -6.58 -3.80 8.17
CA SER A 151 -7.81 -3.87 8.97
C SER A 151 -8.60 -2.56 8.92
N ALA A 152 -9.91 -2.62 9.19
CA ALA A 152 -10.74 -1.41 9.26
C ALA A 152 -10.30 -0.46 10.39
N GLU A 153 -9.77 -1.00 11.49
CA GLU A 153 -9.22 -0.24 12.61
C GLU A 153 -7.98 0.56 12.19
N ASP A 154 -7.03 -0.09 11.49
CA ASP A 154 -5.83 0.56 10.97
C ASP A 154 -6.17 1.64 9.93
N LEU A 155 -7.17 1.39 9.09
CA LEU A 155 -7.70 2.41 8.16
C LEU A 155 -8.23 3.62 8.92
N HIS A 156 -9.00 3.41 10.00
CA HIS A 156 -9.53 4.49 10.81
C HIS A 156 -8.41 5.33 11.44
N ILE A 157 -7.37 4.69 11.99
CA ILE A 157 -6.22 5.38 12.59
C ILE A 157 -5.53 6.28 11.54
N MET A 158 -5.31 5.76 10.33
CA MET A 158 -4.74 6.52 9.22
C MET A 158 -5.67 7.63 8.67
N GLY A 159 -6.94 7.65 9.07
CA GLY A 159 -7.95 8.59 8.57
C GLY A 159 -8.50 8.22 7.18
N LEU A 160 -8.45 6.94 6.84
CA LEU A 160 -9.07 6.33 5.66
C LEU A 160 -10.40 5.69 6.08
N ASN A 161 -11.20 5.29 5.09
CA ASN A 161 -12.54 4.76 5.34
C ASN A 161 -12.71 3.43 4.62
N ALA A 162 -13.23 2.42 5.32
CA ALA A 162 -13.39 1.06 4.80
C ALA A 162 -14.47 0.95 3.71
N ASP A 163 -15.49 1.80 3.73
CA ASP A 163 -16.66 1.72 2.87
C ASP A 163 -16.57 2.63 1.65
N TYR A 164 -15.85 3.76 1.76
CA TYR A 164 -15.79 4.80 0.72
C TYR A 164 -14.40 5.07 0.16
N ALA A 165 -13.33 4.72 0.89
CA ALA A 165 -11.97 5.13 0.54
C ALA A 165 -10.93 4.08 0.91
N ARG A 166 -11.20 2.83 0.52
CA ARG A 166 -10.32 1.68 0.72
C ARG A 166 -9.02 1.83 -0.09
N PRO A 167 -7.83 1.60 0.50
CA PRO A 167 -6.56 1.82 -0.18
C PRO A 167 -6.34 0.94 -1.41
N ASP A 168 -6.84 -0.29 -1.40
CA ASP A 168 -6.70 -1.23 -2.52
C ASP A 168 -7.35 -0.69 -3.80
N TRP A 169 -8.38 0.16 -3.69
CA TRP A 169 -9.04 0.80 -4.83
C TRP A 169 -8.18 1.86 -5.52
N MET A 170 -7.05 2.26 -4.92
CA MET A 170 -6.06 3.12 -5.58
C MET A 170 -5.26 2.36 -6.66
N ILE A 171 -5.37 1.04 -6.70
CA ILE A 171 -4.84 0.18 -7.76
C ILE A 171 -6.01 -0.22 -8.67
N LEU A 172 -5.88 0.06 -9.96
CA LEU A 172 -6.91 -0.26 -10.94
C LEU A 172 -6.78 -1.71 -11.39
N THR A 173 -7.80 -2.51 -11.12
CA THR A 173 -7.99 -3.85 -11.69
C THR A 173 -9.02 -3.82 -12.82
N VAL A 174 -10.01 -2.93 -12.69
CA VAL A 174 -11.04 -2.67 -13.69
C VAL A 174 -11.03 -1.18 -13.99
N LEU A 175 -10.89 -0.83 -15.27
CA LEU A 175 -10.96 0.55 -15.74
C LEU A 175 -12.40 0.87 -16.19
N PRO A 176 -13.08 1.86 -15.59
CA PRO A 176 -14.41 2.27 -16.03
C PRO A 176 -14.34 2.92 -17.42
N VAL A 177 -15.33 2.63 -18.26
CA VAL A 177 -15.43 3.22 -19.60
C VAL A 177 -16.52 4.28 -19.59
N PRO A 178 -16.20 5.56 -19.89
CA PRO A 178 -17.20 6.60 -19.92
C PRO A 178 -18.21 6.40 -21.07
N PRO A 179 -19.48 6.82 -20.89
CA PRO A 179 -20.51 6.71 -21.92
C PRO A 179 -20.22 7.66 -23.09
N ALA A 180 -20.83 7.42 -24.25
CA ALA A 180 -20.62 8.18 -25.49
C ALA A 180 -20.84 9.70 -25.33
N ALA A 181 -21.73 10.12 -24.43
CA ALA A 181 -21.96 11.54 -24.13
C ALA A 181 -20.72 12.28 -23.60
N VAL A 182 -19.78 11.55 -22.97
CA VAL A 182 -18.50 12.08 -22.45
C VAL A 182 -17.36 11.92 -23.47
N ARG A 183 -17.56 11.11 -24.52
CA ARG A 183 -16.58 10.83 -25.59
C ARG A 183 -17.22 11.02 -26.98
N PRO A 184 -17.66 12.24 -27.34
CA PRO A 184 -18.48 12.47 -28.52
C PRO A 184 -17.70 12.27 -29.84
N SER A 185 -18.31 11.61 -30.82
CA SER A 185 -17.75 11.49 -32.17
C SER A 185 -18.14 12.69 -33.04
N VAL A 186 -17.24 13.16 -33.90
CA VAL A 186 -17.52 14.17 -34.93
C VAL A 186 -17.64 13.48 -36.29
N SER A 187 -18.76 13.66 -36.97
CA SER A 187 -18.92 13.25 -38.38
C SER A 187 -18.85 14.46 -39.30
N VAL A 188 -18.13 14.35 -40.41
CA VAL A 188 -18.15 15.38 -41.46
C VAL A 188 -19.39 15.17 -42.35
N ASP A 189 -19.96 16.26 -42.86
CA ASP A 189 -21.15 16.24 -43.73
C ASP A 189 -21.01 15.21 -44.86
N GLY A 190 -22.01 14.33 -44.94
CA GLY A 190 -22.02 13.17 -45.85
C GLY A 190 -21.81 11.81 -45.18
N GLY A 191 -21.51 11.76 -43.87
CA GLY A 191 -21.56 10.53 -43.06
C GLY A 191 -20.49 9.46 -43.36
N ALA A 192 -19.66 9.66 -44.39
CA ALA A 192 -18.65 8.71 -44.83
C ALA A 192 -17.41 8.67 -43.92
N ILE A 193 -17.10 9.77 -43.21
CA ILE A 193 -15.94 9.87 -42.33
C ILE A 193 -16.40 10.25 -40.92
N ARG A 194 -16.17 9.33 -39.97
CA ARG A 194 -16.38 9.55 -38.54
C ARG A 194 -15.02 9.68 -37.87
N SER A 195 -14.81 10.78 -37.15
CA SER A 195 -13.67 10.99 -36.26
C SER A 195 -14.14 10.75 -34.83
N GLU A 196 -13.55 9.77 -34.17
CA GLU A 196 -13.86 9.47 -32.77
C GLU A 196 -13.13 10.45 -31.83
N ASP A 197 -13.59 10.53 -30.59
CA ASP A 197 -12.93 11.31 -29.53
C ASP A 197 -11.56 10.72 -29.13
N ASP A 198 -10.63 11.57 -28.69
CA ASP A 198 -9.30 11.16 -28.24
C ASP A 198 -9.34 10.14 -27.08
N LEU A 199 -10.31 10.24 -26.16
CA LEU A 199 -10.50 9.24 -25.11
C LEU A 199 -10.83 7.89 -25.70
N THR A 200 -11.64 7.84 -26.76
CA THR A 200 -11.99 6.58 -27.45
C THR A 200 -10.73 5.96 -28.07
N TYR A 201 -9.87 6.75 -28.71
CA TYR A 201 -8.60 6.25 -29.24
C TYR A 201 -7.66 5.72 -28.16
N LYS A 202 -7.48 6.44 -27.05
CA LYS A 202 -6.61 5.99 -25.94
C LYS A 202 -7.19 4.75 -25.24
N LEU A 203 -8.51 4.67 -25.05
CA LEU A 203 -9.18 3.49 -24.50
C LEU A 203 -8.99 2.26 -25.40
N ALA A 204 -9.09 2.42 -26.73
CA ALA A 204 -8.81 1.35 -27.67
C ALA A 204 -7.35 0.88 -27.60
N SER A 205 -6.40 1.81 -27.43
CA SER A 205 -4.98 1.48 -27.21
C SER A 205 -4.77 0.69 -25.92
N ILE A 206 -5.36 1.14 -24.80
CA ILE A 206 -5.32 0.43 -23.51
C ILE A 206 -5.87 -0.99 -23.65
N LEU A 207 -7.02 -1.15 -24.31
CA LEU A 207 -7.65 -2.45 -24.52
C LEU A 207 -6.75 -3.40 -25.32
N LYS A 208 -6.17 -2.93 -26.43
CA LYS A 208 -5.26 -3.73 -27.27
C LYS A 208 -4.00 -4.14 -26.51
N THR A 209 -3.39 -3.22 -25.77
CA THR A 209 -2.19 -3.50 -24.98
C THR A 209 -2.49 -4.48 -23.86
N SER A 210 -3.63 -4.33 -23.17
CA SER A 210 -4.07 -5.27 -22.13
C SER A 210 -4.28 -6.68 -22.70
N ALA A 211 -4.98 -6.81 -23.82
CA ALA A 211 -5.18 -8.10 -24.48
C ALA A 211 -3.85 -8.73 -24.94
N THR A 212 -2.89 -7.91 -25.38
CA THR A 212 -1.56 -8.38 -25.76
C THR A 212 -0.80 -8.94 -24.56
N VAL A 213 -0.80 -8.24 -23.41
CA VAL A 213 -0.18 -8.75 -22.17
C VAL A 213 -0.76 -10.10 -21.79
N LEU A 214 -2.09 -10.22 -21.77
CA LEU A 214 -2.77 -11.48 -21.43
C LEU A 214 -2.41 -12.62 -22.39
N ARG A 215 -2.31 -12.33 -23.69
CA ARG A 215 -1.91 -13.32 -24.71
C ARG A 215 -0.48 -13.80 -24.48
N LEU A 216 0.46 -12.89 -24.25
CA LEU A 216 1.87 -13.23 -24.01
C LEU A 216 2.06 -14.08 -22.75
N GLU A 217 1.28 -13.80 -21.70
CA GLU A 217 1.26 -14.63 -20.48
C GLU A 217 0.78 -16.05 -20.77
N ASN A 218 -0.33 -16.20 -21.51
CA ASN A 218 -0.90 -17.50 -21.86
C ASN A 218 0.02 -18.32 -22.78
N GLU A 219 0.80 -17.65 -23.64
CA GLU A 219 1.79 -18.28 -24.52
C GLU A 219 3.10 -18.66 -23.79
N GLY A 220 3.26 -18.29 -22.51
CA GLY A 220 4.45 -18.60 -21.73
C GLY A 220 5.69 -17.82 -22.17
N VAL A 221 5.51 -16.63 -22.73
CA VAL A 221 6.59 -15.75 -23.19
C VAL A 221 7.47 -15.34 -22.00
N PRO A 222 8.79 -15.13 -22.18
CA PRO A 222 9.68 -14.73 -21.08
C PRO A 222 9.19 -13.49 -20.30
N PRO A 223 9.29 -13.47 -18.95
CA PRO A 223 8.78 -12.40 -18.12
C PRO A 223 9.28 -11.00 -18.50
N SER A 224 10.54 -10.87 -18.93
CA SER A 224 11.11 -9.59 -19.36
C SER A 224 10.31 -8.93 -20.49
N VAL A 225 9.87 -9.72 -21.48
CA VAL A 225 9.10 -9.21 -22.62
C VAL A 225 7.69 -8.83 -22.17
N ILE A 226 7.08 -9.64 -21.30
CA ILE A 226 5.76 -9.33 -20.71
C ILE A 226 5.83 -8.02 -19.92
N GLU A 227 6.90 -7.79 -19.17
CA GLU A 227 7.10 -6.56 -18.40
C GLU A 227 7.23 -5.32 -19.29
N GLU A 228 7.85 -5.41 -20.47
CA GLU A 228 7.91 -4.30 -21.43
C GLU A 228 6.50 -3.89 -21.91
N HIS A 229 5.69 -4.86 -22.34
CA HIS A 229 4.30 -4.60 -22.73
C HIS A 229 3.44 -4.15 -21.56
N PHE A 230 3.69 -4.66 -20.36
CA PHE A 230 3.00 -4.21 -19.16
C PHE A 230 3.38 -2.77 -18.78
N ASN A 231 4.65 -2.38 -18.93
CA ASN A 231 5.08 -1.00 -18.70
C ASN A 231 4.40 -0.04 -19.69
N LEU A 232 4.14 -0.48 -20.93
CA LEU A 232 3.34 0.28 -21.90
C LEU A 232 1.87 0.38 -21.48
N LEU A 233 1.28 -0.68 -20.92
CA LEU A 233 -0.08 -0.64 -20.38
C LEU A 233 -0.22 0.33 -19.21
N GLN A 234 0.81 0.45 -18.38
CA GLN A 234 0.84 1.37 -17.24
C GLN A 234 0.95 2.86 -17.67
N PHE A 235 1.41 3.15 -18.89
CA PHE A 235 1.69 4.50 -19.41
C PHE A 235 0.48 5.20 -20.08
#